data_AF-A0A3B0SYA1-F1
#
_entry.id   AF-A0A3B0SYA1-F1
#
_cell.length_a   1.000
_cell.length_b   1.000
_cell.length_c   1.000
_cell.angle_alpha   90.00
_cell.angle_beta   90.00
_cell.angle_gamma   90.00
#
_symmetry.space_group_name_H-M   'P 1'
#
loop_
_entity.id
_entity.type
_entity.pdbx_description
1 polymer ?
#
loop_
_entity_poly.entity_id
_entity_poly.type
_entity_poly.pdbx_seq_one_letter_code
_entity_poly.pdbx_strand_id
1 'polypeptide(L)' 'MSGFDWAELLEAGLRGLGLRPDEFWALTPAELRLMLGVRGVETMARARLDELLKAYPDKNGAKDDG' A
#
# COMPACT_ATOMS: atom_id res chain seq x y z
N MET A 1 -15.82 4.06 -7.24
CA MET A 1 -14.53 3.97 -6.53
C MET A 1 -14.60 2.72 -5.67
N SER A 2 -14.04 1.60 -6.14
CA SER A 2 -13.87 0.44 -5.25
C SER A 2 -12.86 0.86 -4.20
N GLY A 3 -13.28 0.83 -2.93
CA GLY A 3 -12.36 0.98 -1.81
C GLY A 3 -11.35 -0.15 -1.84
N PHE A 4 -10.21 0.04 -1.20
CA PHE A 4 -9.25 -1.03 -0.99
C PHE A 4 -9.93 -2.17 -0.19
N ASP A 5 -9.85 -3.41 -0.69
CA ASP A 5 -10.53 -4.58 -0.13
C ASP A 5 -9.84 -5.09 1.14
N TRP A 6 -10.02 -4.33 2.23
CA TRP A 6 -9.44 -4.62 3.54
C TRP A 6 -9.87 -5.96 4.13
N ALA A 7 -11.13 -6.36 3.90
CA ALA A 7 -11.65 -7.62 4.41
C ALA A 7 -10.87 -8.83 3.85
N GLU A 8 -10.61 -8.81 2.53
CA GLU A 8 -9.85 -9.86 1.86
C GLU A 8 -8.39 -9.89 2.33
N LEU A 9 -7.77 -8.71 2.52
CA LEU A 9 -6.40 -8.63 3.04
C LEU A 9 -6.28 -9.17 4.47
N LEU A 10 -7.22 -8.84 5.34
CA LEU A 10 -7.23 -9.30 6.73
C LEU A 10 -7.49 -10.80 6.81
N GLU A 11 -8.38 -11.33 5.97
CA GLU A 11 -8.61 -12.78 5.89
C GLU A 11 -7.36 -13.52 5.39
N ALA A 12 -6.71 -13.02 4.34
CA ALA A 12 -5.47 -13.61 3.83
C ALA A 12 -4.32 -13.55 4.85
N GLY A 13 -4.17 -12.44 5.59
CA GLY A 13 -3.12 -12.27 6.58
C GLY A 13 -3.36 -13.04 7.89
N LEU A 14 -4.52 -12.87 8.50
CA LEU A 14 -4.81 -13.41 9.84
C LEU A 14 -5.28 -14.87 9.80
N ARG A 15 -6.06 -15.25 8.78
CA ARG A 15 -6.53 -16.65 8.64
C ARG A 15 -5.64 -17.44 7.68
N GLY A 16 -5.29 -16.86 6.53
CA GLY A 16 -4.52 -17.55 5.50
C GLY A 16 -3.08 -17.84 5.90
N LEU A 17 -2.36 -16.82 6.38
CA LEU A 17 -0.98 -16.95 6.87
C LEU A 17 -0.87 -17.28 8.36
N GLY A 18 -1.99 -17.21 9.11
CA GLY A 18 -2.02 -17.48 10.54
C GLY A 18 -1.26 -16.46 11.40
N LEU A 19 -1.05 -15.25 10.87
CA LEU A 19 -0.35 -14.19 11.59
C LEU A 19 -1.19 -13.70 12.77
N ARG A 20 -0.54 -13.42 13.90
CA ARG A 20 -1.19 -12.67 14.97
C ARG A 20 -1.41 -11.22 14.52
N PRO A 21 -2.42 -10.51 15.06
CA PRO A 21 -2.70 -9.13 14.67
C PRO A 21 -1.48 -8.19 14.81
N ASP A 22 -0.68 -8.37 15.86
CA ASP A 22 0.58 -7.65 16.07
C ASP A 22 1.60 -7.91 14.95
N GLU A 23 1.77 -9.16 14.54
CA GLU A 23 2.68 -9.53 13.46
C GLU A 23 2.21 -8.96 12.12
N PHE A 24 0.91 -9.02 11.84
CA PHE A 24 0.33 -8.47 10.62
C PHE A 24 0.59 -6.95 10.49
N TRP A 25 0.40 -6.18 11.58
CA TRP A 25 0.62 -4.74 11.56
C TRP A 25 2.10 -4.33 11.63
N ALA A 26 2.97 -5.22 12.11
CA ALA A 26 4.42 -5.00 12.08
C ALA A 26 5.03 -5.23 10.69
N LEU A 27 4.36 -5.99 9.82
CA LEU A 27 4.85 -6.28 8.47
C LEU A 27 4.71 -5.08 7.55
N THR A 28 5.71 -4.90 6.71
CA THR A 28 5.58 -4.00 5.56
C THR A 28 4.67 -4.63 4.50
N PRO A 29 3.98 -3.82 3.68
CA PRO A 29 3.17 -4.34 2.57
C PRO A 29 3.96 -5.16 1.55
N ALA A 30 5.29 -5.01 1.50
CA ALA A 30 6.17 -5.78 0.63
C ALA A 30 6.41 -7.19 1.20
N GLU A 31 6.67 -7.30 2.50
CA GLU A 31 6.85 -8.59 3.19
C GLU A 31 5.55 -9.40 3.21
N LEU A 32 4.41 -8.75 3.46
CA LEU A 32 3.10 -9.41 3.40
C LEU A 32 2.84 -9.99 2.01
N ARG A 33 3.11 -9.23 0.94
CA ARG A 33 2.99 -9.71 -0.44
C ARG A 33 3.92 -10.87 -0.76
N LEU A 34 5.16 -10.82 -0.27
CA LEU A 34 6.12 -11.90 -0.42
C LEU A 34 5.61 -13.19 0.25
N MET A 35 5.08 -13.09 1.47
CA MET A 35 4.50 -14.21 2.21
C MET A 35 3.24 -14.77 1.55
N LEU A 36 2.41 -13.92 0.94
CA LEU A 36 1.26 -14.33 0.14
C LEU A 36 1.65 -14.98 -1.21
N GLY A 37 2.94 -15.10 -1.52
CA GLY A 37 3.42 -15.71 -2.76
C GLY A 37 3.20 -14.83 -4.00
N VAL A 38 2.84 -13.57 -3.83
CA VAL A 38 2.65 -12.61 -4.92
C VAL A 38 4.02 -12.22 -5.45
N ARG A 39 4.45 -12.87 -6.54
CA ARG A 39 5.69 -12.53 -7.25
C ARG A 39 5.41 -11.49 -8.35
N GLY A 40 6.20 -10.42 -8.37
CA GLY A 40 6.25 -9.51 -9.51
C GLY A 40 5.36 -8.28 -9.44
N VAL A 41 5.38 -7.53 -8.33
CA VAL A 41 5.02 -6.12 -8.42
C VAL A 41 6.29 -5.35 -8.69
N GLU A 42 6.31 -4.58 -9.78
CA GLU A 42 7.39 -3.63 -10.04
C GLU A 42 7.62 -2.82 -8.77
N THR A 43 8.86 -2.83 -8.28
CA THR A 43 9.32 -1.83 -7.32
C THR A 43 8.83 -0.47 -7.81
N MET A 44 8.40 0.43 -6.92
CA MET A 44 8.13 1.83 -7.25
C MET A 44 9.36 2.44 -7.91
N ALA A 45 9.50 2.22 -9.22
CA ALA A 45 10.61 2.68 -10.01
C ALA A 45 10.43 4.18 -10.18
N ARG A 46 11.53 4.88 -10.43
CA ARG A 46 11.52 6.34 -10.65
C ARG A 46 10.40 6.76 -11.61
N ALA A 47 10.19 5.98 -12.68
CA ALA A 47 9.13 6.19 -13.66
C ALA A 47 7.71 6.22 -13.05
N ARG A 48 7.39 5.28 -12.15
CA ARG A 48 6.06 5.22 -11.51
C ARG A 48 5.85 6.36 -10.52
N LEU A 49 6.91 6.78 -9.83
CA LEU A 49 6.86 7.97 -8.98
C LEU A 49 6.63 9.23 -9.83
N ASP A 50 7.31 9.35 -10.98
CA ASP A 50 7.15 10.49 -11.88
C ASP A 50 5.74 10.53 -12.50
N GLU A 51 5.12 9.38 -12.79
CA GLU A 51 3.71 9.29 -13.18
C GLU A 51 2.77 9.76 -12.07
N LEU A 52 3.02 9.37 -10.82
CA LEU A 52 2.21 9.78 -9.68
C LEU A 52 2.32 11.28 -9.42
N LEU A 53 3.52 11.86 -9.51
CA LEU A 53 3.73 13.31 -9.39
C LEU A 53 2.98 14.11 -10.47
N LYS A 54 2.88 13.56 -11.68
CA LYS A 54 2.07 14.17 -12.76
C LYS A 54 0.58 14.04 -12.52
N ALA A 55 0.13 12.89 -12.00
CA ALA A 55 -1.28 12.61 -11.76
C ALA A 55 -1.82 13.37 -10.53
N TYR A 56 -0.97 13.57 -9.52
CA TYR A 56 -1.29 14.26 -8.27
C TYR A 56 -0.28 15.38 -8.01
N PRO A 57 -0.29 16.44 -8.82
CA PRO A 57 0.59 17.58 -8.57
C PRO A 57 0.16 18.25 -7.26
N ASP A 58 1.13 18.48 -6.38
CA ASP A 58 0.89 19.20 -5.14
C ASP A 58 0.34 20.58 -5.49
N LYS A 59 -0.88 20.87 -5.02
CA LYS A 59 -1.39 22.23 -5.02
C LYS A 59 -0.59 22.97 -3.96
N ASN A 60 0.35 23.80 -4.40
CA ASN A 60 1.08 24.73 -3.54
C ASN A 60 0.15 25.25 -2.45
N GLY A 61 0.53 25.03 -1.20
CA GLY A 61 -0.10 25.64 -0.04
C GLY A 61 0.06 27.16 -0.13
N ALA A 62 -0.76 27.81 -0.94
CA ALA A 62 -1.20 29.15 -0.65
C ALA A 62 -2.01 29.05 0.64
N LYS A 63 -1.27 29.03 1.75
CA LYS A 63 -1.74 29.57 3.01
C LYS A 63 -2.13 31.01 2.73
N ASP A 64 -3.42 31.21 2.48
CA ASP A 64 -4.07 32.46 2.81
C ASP A 64 -4.53 32.29 4.27
N ASP A 65 -3.57 32.50 5.18
CA ASP A 65 -3.86 32.59 6.60
C ASP A 65 -4.34 34.05 6.85
N GLY A 66 -5.63 34.29 6.57
CA GLY A 66 -6.35 35.54 6.85
C GLY A 66 -7.06 35.52 8.19
#